data_AF-A0A0K1Q408-F1
#
_entry.id   AF-A0A0K1Q408-F1
#
_cell.length_a   1.000
_cell.length_b   1.000
_cell.length_c   1.000
_cell.angle_alpha   90.00
_cell.angle_beta   90.00
_cell.angle_gamma   90.00
#
_symmetry.space_group_name_H-M   'P 1'
#
loop_
_entity.id
_entity.type
_entity.pdbx_description
1 polymer ?
#
loop_
_entity_poly.entity_id
_entity_poly.type
_entity_poly.pdbx_seq_one_letter_code
_entity_poly.pdbx_strand_id
1 'polypeptide(L)'
;MQYLGFVLVFVSLLALLVGLLQHLKGKKILAAPFRRTGEIAANPSVADPKGIVSCEGAMRVQQPAIAPCSGKPCVYFEIEVVQEWEKSVVTEDGVKTEKGTDKVNSTKNGAVFFLDDGSGPMAIDPREGMDVELDKSFEQAQNVSGGDVVFGQFSARVPFLTGDKRGRGVRVVEKIVPVDGSMFVKGQLVNQAISKPKGMLGSLLASRKGRAALLGATKRNAMIGFIAGAVAFVPGLGLSIFADPPAPSAPGVSACNIADESQPDQPCTGRITSDDGYDVPFTVTQAGTFEVNAHAPAGKKIPLLAKINIKAEDGTAVASDELESATVDLKPGKYTINLRDGVKGAAAAFKGGFSFELLVKRTALAADASVATTSASVAHSSVAPAAVAAKPIAKGAASGVKPNGIAANASAAPSAAAPAAPAASSASSAKPAASASSPAKPAASASAKPPASAAKK
;
A
#
# COMPACT_ATOMS: atom_id res chain seq x y z
N MET A 1 -23.60 -3.39 -0.03
CA MET A 1 -22.95 -4.58 -0.64
C MET A 1 -22.15 -4.23 -1.90
N GLN A 2 -22.56 -3.24 -2.70
CA GLN A 2 -21.83 -2.84 -3.92
C GLN A 2 -20.35 -2.45 -3.72
N TYR A 3 -20.00 -1.72 -2.64
CA TYR A 3 -18.60 -1.40 -2.30
C TYR A 3 -17.74 -2.64 -2.06
N LEU A 4 -18.31 -3.69 -1.45
CA LEU A 4 -17.62 -4.97 -1.28
C LEU A 4 -17.32 -5.61 -2.64
N GLY A 5 -18.26 -5.53 -3.59
CA GLY A 5 -18.06 -5.97 -4.97
C GLY A 5 -16.87 -5.27 -5.64
N PHE A 6 -16.81 -3.94 -5.55
CA PHE A 6 -15.68 -3.16 -6.08
C PHE A 6 -14.35 -3.49 -5.38
N VAL A 7 -14.35 -3.68 -4.06
CA VAL A 7 -13.16 -4.08 -3.31
C VAL A 7 -12.67 -5.46 -3.78
N LEU A 8 -13.58 -6.43 -3.97
CA LEU A 8 -13.22 -7.76 -4.48
C LEU A 8 -12.66 -7.71 -5.91
N VAL A 9 -13.26 -6.92 -6.79
CA VAL A 9 -12.74 -6.69 -8.15
C VAL A 9 -11.34 -6.07 -8.08
N PHE A 10 -11.13 -5.05 -7.24
CA PHE A 10 -9.83 -4.42 -7.09
C PHE A 10 -8.76 -5.39 -6.58
N VAL A 11 -9.05 -6.14 -5.52
CA VAL A 11 -8.14 -7.17 -4.97
C VAL A 11 -7.85 -8.25 -6.01
N SER A 12 -8.85 -8.65 -6.80
CA SER A 12 -8.68 -9.64 -7.86
C SER A 12 -7.73 -9.14 -8.97
N LEU A 13 -7.84 -7.88 -9.39
CA LEU A 13 -6.94 -7.27 -10.37
C LEU A 13 -5.51 -7.19 -9.85
N LEU A 14 -5.31 -6.84 -8.58
CA LEU A 14 -4.00 -6.87 -7.94
C LEU A 14 -3.41 -8.28 -7.93
N ALA A 15 -4.20 -9.30 -7.57
CA ALA A 15 -3.76 -10.69 -7.57
C ALA A 15 -3.37 -11.17 -8.98
N LEU A 16 -4.17 -10.83 -10.01
CA LEU A 16 -3.87 -11.12 -11.41
C LEU A 16 -2.59 -10.43 -11.89
N LEU A 17 -2.39 -9.16 -11.51
CA LEU A 17 -1.18 -8.41 -11.84
C LEU A 17 0.07 -9.05 -11.22
N VAL A 18 -0.01 -9.45 -9.94
CA VAL A 18 1.07 -10.19 -9.28
C VAL A 18 1.33 -11.53 -9.98
N GLY A 19 0.29 -12.27 -10.33
CA GLY A 19 0.39 -13.53 -11.09
C GLY A 19 1.08 -13.35 -12.44
N LEU A 20 0.71 -12.30 -13.19
CA LEU A 20 1.31 -11.95 -14.47
C LEU A 20 2.79 -11.56 -14.33
N LEU A 21 3.14 -10.73 -13.34
CA LEU A 21 4.53 -10.34 -13.09
C LEU A 21 5.40 -11.56 -12.74
N GLN A 22 4.89 -12.49 -11.93
CA GLN A 22 5.59 -13.75 -11.63
C GLN A 22 5.74 -14.63 -12.87
N HIS A 23 4.71 -14.74 -13.72
CA HIS A 23 4.79 -15.47 -14.97
C HIS A 23 5.83 -14.88 -15.94
N LEU A 24 5.91 -13.55 -16.06
CA LEU A 24 6.93 -12.87 -16.84
C LEU A 24 8.35 -13.09 -16.28
N LYS A 25 8.52 -13.10 -14.95
CA LYS A 25 9.79 -13.49 -14.31
C LYS A 25 10.18 -14.93 -14.66
N GLY A 26 9.24 -15.87 -14.60
CA GLY A 26 9.46 -17.27 -14.97
C GLY A 26 9.92 -17.43 -16.42
N LYS A 27 9.25 -16.75 -17.36
CA LYS A 27 9.67 -16.71 -18.78
C LYS A 27 11.08 -16.18 -18.96
N LYS A 28 11.45 -15.12 -18.24
CA LYS A 28 12.82 -14.57 -18.28
C LYS A 28 13.84 -15.60 -17.79
N ILE A 29 13.55 -16.37 -16.73
CA ILE A 29 14.47 -17.40 -16.21
C ILE A 29 14.64 -18.53 -17.24
N LEU A 30 13.58 -18.93 -17.92
CA LEU A 30 13.61 -19.99 -18.93
C LEU A 30 14.28 -19.59 -20.24
N ALA A 31 14.23 -18.30 -20.61
CA ALA A 31 14.80 -17.79 -21.85
C ALA A 31 16.34 -17.79 -21.88
N ALA A 32 16.99 -17.78 -20.72
CA ALA A 32 18.45 -17.83 -20.67
C ALA A 32 18.95 -19.26 -20.92
N PRO A 33 19.96 -19.46 -21.80
CA PRO A 33 20.57 -20.76 -22.00
C PRO A 33 21.19 -21.23 -20.68
N PHE A 34 20.88 -22.47 -20.30
CA PHE A 34 21.47 -23.12 -19.14
C PHE A 34 22.60 -24.02 -19.61
N ARG A 35 23.81 -23.73 -19.14
CA ARG A 35 25.05 -24.39 -19.55
C ARG A 35 25.86 -24.79 -18.32
N ARG A 36 26.74 -25.77 -18.50
CA ARG A 36 27.67 -26.20 -17.46
C ARG A 36 28.72 -25.12 -17.19
N THR A 37 29.24 -25.03 -15.98
CA THR A 37 30.14 -23.93 -15.59
C THR A 37 31.43 -23.89 -16.42
N GLY A 38 32.02 -25.05 -16.72
CA GLY A 38 33.21 -25.18 -17.57
C GLY A 38 32.96 -24.87 -19.04
N GLU A 39 31.76 -25.18 -19.58
CA GLU A 39 31.39 -24.85 -20.95
C GLU A 39 31.34 -23.33 -21.18
N ILE A 40 30.77 -22.59 -20.20
CA ILE A 40 30.69 -21.13 -20.26
C ILE A 40 32.09 -20.52 -20.15
N ALA A 41 32.91 -21.03 -19.23
CA ALA A 41 34.28 -20.54 -19.04
C ALA A 41 35.16 -20.78 -20.28
N ALA A 42 34.98 -21.91 -20.97
CA ALA A 42 35.77 -22.26 -22.16
C ALA A 42 35.30 -21.54 -23.44
N ASN A 43 34.00 -21.27 -23.58
CA ASN A 43 33.44 -20.68 -24.80
C ASN A 43 32.40 -19.58 -24.50
N PRO A 44 32.78 -18.29 -24.60
CA PRO A 44 31.86 -17.18 -24.42
C PRO A 44 30.66 -17.15 -25.38
N SER A 45 30.73 -17.87 -26.50
CA SER A 45 29.68 -17.91 -27.54
C SER A 45 28.45 -18.74 -27.12
N VAL A 46 28.48 -19.41 -25.97
CA VAL A 46 27.32 -20.16 -25.45
C VAL A 46 26.24 -19.26 -24.84
N ALA A 47 26.56 -17.99 -24.60
CA ALA A 47 25.61 -16.98 -24.16
C ALA A 47 24.62 -16.63 -25.28
N ASP A 48 23.44 -16.12 -24.92
CA ASP A 48 22.48 -15.65 -25.91
C ASP A 48 23.01 -14.41 -26.69
N PRO A 49 22.33 -13.92 -27.74
CA PRO A 49 22.78 -12.72 -28.48
C PRO A 49 22.91 -11.45 -27.62
N LYS A 50 22.35 -11.44 -26.41
CA LYS A 50 22.46 -10.34 -25.43
C LYS A 50 23.58 -10.60 -24.41
N GLY A 51 24.32 -11.70 -24.54
CA GLY A 51 25.35 -12.14 -23.62
C GLY A 51 24.79 -12.76 -22.32
N ILE A 52 23.50 -13.08 -22.25
CA ILE A 52 22.86 -13.66 -21.07
C ILE A 52 23.10 -15.16 -21.04
N VAL A 53 23.51 -15.65 -19.87
CA VAL A 53 23.76 -17.07 -19.62
C VAL A 53 23.33 -17.43 -18.20
N SER A 54 23.05 -18.71 -17.97
CA SER A 54 22.77 -19.24 -16.64
C SER A 54 23.52 -20.54 -16.37
N CYS A 55 23.95 -20.73 -15.12
CA CYS A 55 24.59 -21.94 -14.64
C CYS A 55 24.21 -22.19 -13.18
N GLU A 56 24.55 -23.37 -12.68
CA GLU A 56 24.38 -23.78 -11.30
C GLU A 56 25.59 -24.61 -10.89
N GLY A 57 26.10 -24.43 -9.67
CA GLY A 57 27.26 -25.18 -9.18
C GLY A 57 27.51 -24.94 -7.70
N ALA A 58 28.50 -25.65 -7.15
CA ALA A 58 28.98 -25.41 -5.79
C ALA A 58 29.77 -24.09 -5.74
N MET A 59 29.54 -23.29 -4.69
CA MET A 59 30.29 -22.06 -4.51
C MET A 59 31.74 -22.34 -4.09
N ARG A 60 32.67 -21.66 -4.74
CA ARG A 60 34.11 -21.66 -4.45
C ARG A 60 34.55 -20.22 -4.26
N VAL A 61 34.88 -19.85 -3.02
CA VAL A 61 35.24 -18.48 -2.64
C VAL A 61 36.71 -18.46 -2.25
N GLN A 62 37.53 -17.75 -3.03
CA GLN A 62 38.96 -17.60 -2.70
C GLN A 62 39.17 -16.51 -1.65
N GLN A 63 38.46 -15.39 -1.80
CA GLN A 63 38.54 -14.24 -0.90
C GLN A 63 37.11 -13.80 -0.56
N PRO A 64 36.53 -14.28 0.55
CA PRO A 64 35.19 -13.88 0.95
C PRO A 64 35.16 -12.41 1.37
N ALA A 65 34.03 -11.74 1.09
CA ALA A 65 33.77 -10.44 1.69
C ALA A 65 33.47 -10.64 3.18
N ILE A 66 33.87 -9.67 4.00
CA ILE A 66 33.50 -9.64 5.43
C ILE A 66 32.36 -8.66 5.59
N ALA A 67 31.21 -9.16 6.06
CA ALA A 67 30.05 -8.32 6.32
C ALA A 67 30.37 -7.38 7.51
N PRO A 68 30.31 -6.05 7.34
CA PRO A 68 30.94 -5.12 8.29
C PRO A 68 30.20 -5.00 9.63
N CYS A 69 28.91 -5.34 9.70
CA CYS A 69 28.16 -5.33 10.97
C CYS A 69 28.37 -6.63 11.76
N SER A 70 28.20 -7.79 11.11
CA SER A 70 28.30 -9.10 11.78
C SER A 70 29.71 -9.68 11.85
N GLY A 71 30.63 -9.21 11.01
CA GLY A 71 31.96 -9.82 10.83
C GLY A 71 31.93 -11.19 10.12
N LYS A 72 30.78 -11.63 9.58
CA LYS A 72 30.65 -12.96 8.96
C LYS A 72 31.21 -12.97 7.52
N PRO A 73 31.89 -14.05 7.10
CA PRO A 73 32.30 -14.23 5.72
C PRO A 73 31.09 -14.47 4.82
N CYS A 74 31.03 -13.77 3.69
CA CYS A 74 29.93 -13.82 2.73
C CYS A 74 30.42 -13.60 1.30
N VAL A 75 29.61 -13.98 0.31
CA VAL A 75 29.87 -13.63 -1.10
C VAL A 75 29.21 -12.30 -1.48
N TYR A 76 28.17 -11.91 -0.75
CA TYR A 76 27.40 -10.69 -0.98
C TYR A 76 26.67 -10.27 0.29
N PHE A 77 26.51 -8.96 0.50
CA PHE A 77 25.75 -8.42 1.61
C PHE A 77 24.96 -7.16 1.21
N GLU A 78 23.87 -6.93 1.94
CA GLU A 78 23.05 -5.71 1.91
C GLU A 78 22.87 -5.19 3.33
N ILE A 79 23.14 -3.90 3.52
CA ILE A 79 22.96 -3.18 4.78
C ILE A 79 21.89 -2.13 4.55
N GLU A 80 20.84 -2.18 5.36
CA GLU A 80 19.76 -1.20 5.37
C GLU A 80 19.82 -0.42 6.69
N VAL A 81 19.97 0.90 6.58
CA VAL A 81 19.87 1.83 7.71
C VAL A 81 18.47 2.43 7.71
N VAL A 82 17.73 2.19 8.79
CA VAL A 82 16.34 2.61 8.96
C VAL A 82 16.26 3.55 10.16
N GLN A 83 15.73 4.74 9.98
CA GLN A 83 15.48 5.69 11.06
C GLN A 83 14.04 5.56 11.54
N GLU A 84 13.88 5.30 12.82
CA GLU A 84 12.58 5.25 13.47
C GLU A 84 12.22 6.65 13.97
N TRP A 85 10.99 7.07 13.72
CA TRP A 85 10.51 8.39 14.10
C TRP A 85 9.15 8.32 14.77
N GLU A 86 8.88 9.36 15.55
CA GLU A 86 7.58 9.62 16.13
C GLU A 86 7.13 11.04 15.79
N LYS A 87 5.84 11.21 15.52
CA LYS A 87 5.21 12.50 15.25
C LYS A 87 4.03 12.67 16.19
N SER A 88 4.01 13.76 16.93
CA SER A 88 2.85 14.13 17.75
C SER A 88 1.83 14.82 16.83
N VAL A 89 0.64 14.25 16.77
CA VAL A 89 -0.47 14.75 15.98
C VAL A 89 -1.59 15.13 16.92
N VAL A 90 -2.08 16.36 16.80
CA VAL A 90 -3.25 16.79 17.55
C VAL A 90 -4.50 16.28 16.85
N THR A 91 -5.31 15.54 17.60
CA THR A 91 -6.62 15.01 17.17
C THR A 91 -7.70 15.49 18.13
N GLU A 92 -8.97 15.36 17.76
CA GLU A 92 -10.11 15.68 18.65
C GLU A 92 -10.10 14.90 19.99
N ASP A 93 -9.45 13.73 20.03
CA ASP A 93 -9.28 12.92 21.24
C ASP A 93 -8.01 13.29 22.06
N GLY A 94 -7.34 14.39 21.67
CA GLY A 94 -6.08 14.86 22.24
C GLY A 94 -4.85 14.59 21.37
N VAL A 95 -3.67 14.75 21.95
CA VAL A 95 -2.38 14.51 21.26
C VAL A 95 -2.14 13.01 21.14
N LYS A 96 -2.02 12.51 19.91
CA LYS A 96 -1.67 11.13 19.59
C LYS A 96 -0.26 11.07 19.00
N THR A 97 0.54 10.10 19.42
CA THR A 97 1.88 9.87 18.88
C THR A 97 1.81 8.83 17.76
N GLU A 98 2.09 9.25 16.54
CA GLU A 98 2.26 8.37 15.38
C GLU A 98 3.71 7.92 15.30
N LYS A 99 3.95 6.65 14.97
CA LYS A 99 5.29 6.08 14.81
C LYS A 99 5.47 5.62 13.37
N GLY A 100 6.68 5.79 12.85
CA GLY A 100 7.02 5.36 11.50
C GLY A 100 8.51 5.08 11.35
N THR A 101 8.88 4.66 10.14
CA THR A 101 10.26 4.32 9.79
C THR A 101 10.59 4.86 8.41
N ASP A 102 11.73 5.52 8.27
CA ASP A 102 12.25 6.02 6.99
C ASP A 102 13.56 5.28 6.64
N LYS A 103 13.69 4.80 5.39
CA LYS A 103 14.93 4.17 4.91
C LYS A 103 15.95 5.27 4.57
N VAL A 104 17.05 5.31 5.32
CA VAL A 104 18.08 6.35 5.21
C VAL A 104 19.13 5.98 4.17
N ASN A 105 19.65 4.76 4.24
CA ASN A 105 20.72 4.29 3.37
C ASN A 105 20.55 2.79 3.06
N SER A 106 20.97 2.39 1.87
CA SER A 106 21.10 1.01 1.43
C SER A 106 22.49 0.85 0.82
N THR A 107 23.36 0.08 1.47
CA THR A 107 24.68 -0.26 0.92
C THR A 107 24.71 -1.73 0.52
N LYS A 108 25.23 -2.01 -0.67
CA LYS A 108 25.35 -3.35 -1.25
C LYS A 108 26.79 -3.56 -1.68
N ASN A 109 27.35 -4.71 -1.39
CA ASN A 109 28.68 -5.07 -1.88
C ASN A 109 28.83 -6.60 -1.92
N GLY A 110 29.80 -7.08 -2.69
CA GLY A 110 30.11 -8.50 -2.76
C GLY A 110 31.52 -8.78 -3.24
N ALA A 111 31.97 -10.01 -3.05
CA ALA A 111 33.24 -10.51 -3.55
C ALA A 111 33.01 -11.35 -4.80
N VAL A 112 33.97 -11.32 -5.73
CA VAL A 112 33.97 -12.24 -6.86
C VAL A 112 34.17 -13.66 -6.34
N PHE A 113 33.33 -14.58 -6.77
CA PHE A 113 33.39 -15.99 -6.41
C PHE A 113 33.21 -16.87 -7.64
N PHE A 114 33.44 -18.17 -7.50
CA PHE A 114 33.31 -19.11 -8.61
C PHE A 114 32.20 -20.12 -8.33
N LEU A 115 31.50 -20.53 -9.39
CA LEU A 115 30.62 -21.69 -9.37
C LEU A 115 31.28 -22.83 -10.12
N ASP A 116 31.20 -24.03 -9.57
CA ASP A 116 31.74 -25.24 -10.19
C ASP A 116 30.77 -26.41 -10.04
N ASP A 117 30.30 -26.94 -11.17
CA ASP A 117 29.46 -28.14 -11.25
C ASP A 117 30.27 -29.43 -11.46
N GLY A 118 31.60 -29.34 -11.42
CA GLY A 118 32.56 -30.40 -11.73
C GLY A 118 33.12 -30.33 -13.15
N SER A 119 32.58 -29.47 -14.02
CA SER A 119 33.13 -29.24 -15.37
C SER A 119 34.17 -28.12 -15.44
N GLY A 120 34.33 -27.33 -14.38
CA GLY A 120 35.29 -26.23 -14.31
C GLY A 120 34.68 -24.95 -13.71
N PRO A 121 35.51 -24.06 -13.14
CA PRO A 121 35.02 -22.89 -12.41
C PRO A 121 34.55 -21.76 -13.33
N MET A 122 33.42 -21.15 -13.00
CA MET A 122 32.86 -19.96 -13.65
C MET A 122 32.80 -18.79 -12.67
N ALA A 123 33.48 -17.69 -12.97
CA ALA A 123 33.51 -16.48 -12.14
C ALA A 123 32.15 -15.76 -12.14
N ILE A 124 31.72 -15.29 -10.97
CA ILE A 124 30.51 -14.50 -10.74
C ILE A 124 30.91 -13.18 -10.08
N ASP A 125 30.46 -12.06 -10.63
CA ASP A 125 30.73 -10.72 -10.08
C ASP A 125 29.44 -10.07 -9.54
N PRO A 126 29.20 -10.11 -8.22
CA PRO A 126 28.02 -9.52 -7.59
C PRO A 126 28.19 -8.05 -7.18
N ARG A 127 29.30 -7.38 -7.52
CA ARG A 127 29.62 -6.02 -7.03
C ARG A 127 28.60 -4.96 -7.45
N GLU A 128 27.96 -5.12 -8.62
CA GLU A 128 26.91 -4.22 -9.11
C GLU A 128 25.50 -4.53 -8.55
N GLY A 129 25.40 -5.48 -7.63
CA GLY A 129 24.16 -5.93 -7.00
C GLY A 129 23.68 -7.27 -7.53
N MET A 130 23.09 -8.06 -6.63
CA MET A 130 22.57 -9.40 -6.90
C MET A 130 21.15 -9.53 -6.32
N ASP A 131 20.22 -10.04 -7.12
CA ASP A 131 18.84 -10.37 -6.73
C ASP A 131 18.82 -11.83 -6.25
N VAL A 132 18.90 -12.01 -4.94
CA VAL A 132 19.06 -13.29 -4.26
C VAL A 132 18.33 -13.26 -2.92
N GLU A 133 17.92 -14.43 -2.43
CA GLU A 133 17.42 -14.59 -1.07
C GLU A 133 18.58 -14.42 -0.08
N LEU A 134 18.47 -13.38 0.76
CA LEU A 134 19.49 -13.02 1.74
C LEU A 134 19.09 -13.48 3.15
N ASP A 135 20.04 -14.03 3.88
CA ASP A 135 19.87 -14.40 5.29
C ASP A 135 20.15 -13.20 6.17
N LYS A 136 19.26 -12.88 7.11
CA LYS A 136 19.52 -11.82 8.09
C LYS A 136 20.68 -12.24 9.01
N SER A 137 21.82 -11.57 8.90
CA SER A 137 23.04 -11.88 9.67
C SER A 137 23.14 -11.09 10.97
N PHE A 138 22.61 -9.87 10.98
CA PHE A 138 22.70 -8.93 12.09
C PHE A 138 21.54 -7.93 12.07
N GLU A 139 21.06 -7.58 13.26
CA GLU A 139 20.07 -6.52 13.46
C GLU A 139 20.33 -5.85 14.81
N GLN A 140 20.55 -4.54 14.81
CA GLN A 140 20.76 -3.76 16.03
C GLN A 140 20.08 -2.40 15.89
N ALA A 141 19.51 -1.91 16.98
CA ALA A 141 18.97 -0.56 17.09
C ALA A 141 19.77 0.26 18.12
N GLN A 142 19.94 1.54 17.85
CA GLN A 142 20.52 2.54 18.74
C GLN A 142 19.49 3.65 18.97
N ASN A 143 19.29 4.04 20.23
CA ASN A 143 18.33 5.09 20.62
C ASN A 143 18.93 6.48 20.40
N VAL A 144 19.23 6.81 19.15
CA VAL A 144 19.75 8.11 18.72
C VAL A 144 18.81 8.72 17.69
N SER A 145 18.65 10.05 17.71
CA SER A 145 17.75 10.75 16.79
C SER A 145 18.35 10.99 15.40
N GLY A 146 19.66 10.89 15.27
CA GLY A 146 20.45 11.13 14.06
C GLY A 146 21.95 11.26 14.42
N GLY A 147 22.77 11.63 13.45
CA GLY A 147 24.22 11.77 13.61
C GLY A 147 25.01 10.58 13.05
N ASP A 148 26.27 10.46 13.45
CA ASP A 148 27.13 9.35 13.07
C ASP A 148 26.84 8.13 13.95
N VAL A 149 26.48 7.01 13.32
CA VAL A 149 26.17 5.75 13.98
C VAL A 149 27.15 4.68 13.56
N VAL A 150 27.51 3.80 14.51
CA VAL A 150 28.50 2.74 14.30
C VAL A 150 27.92 1.40 14.72
N PHE A 151 28.00 0.41 13.84
CA PHE A 151 27.53 -0.96 14.03
C PHE A 151 28.63 -1.93 13.61
N GLY A 152 29.37 -2.48 14.58
CA GLY A 152 30.57 -3.27 14.28
C GLY A 152 31.63 -2.40 13.59
N GLN A 153 32.00 -2.76 12.36
CA GLN A 153 32.92 -1.99 11.51
C GLN A 153 32.18 -1.06 10.52
N PHE A 154 30.85 -1.11 10.48
CA PHE A 154 30.05 -0.24 9.61
C PHE A 154 29.76 1.08 10.30
N SER A 155 30.01 2.19 9.61
CA SER A 155 29.61 3.53 10.05
C SER A 155 28.73 4.20 9.00
N ALA A 156 27.67 4.88 9.43
CA ALA A 156 26.83 5.67 8.55
C ALA A 156 26.46 7.00 9.22
N ARG A 157 26.27 8.04 8.41
CA ARG A 157 25.72 9.31 8.86
C ARG A 157 24.22 9.36 8.60
N VAL A 158 23.43 9.48 9.67
CA VAL A 158 21.98 9.59 9.61
C VAL A 158 21.58 11.06 9.76
N PRO A 159 20.80 11.64 8.85
CA PRO A 159 20.35 13.01 8.99
C PRO A 159 19.43 13.15 10.21
N PHE A 160 19.51 14.29 10.89
CA PHE A 160 18.50 14.64 11.88
C PHE A 160 17.19 14.96 11.17
N LEU A 161 16.09 14.40 11.67
CA LEU A 161 14.76 14.73 11.15
C LEU A 161 14.40 16.17 11.54
N THR A 162 13.77 16.88 10.61
CA THR A 162 13.29 18.25 10.79
C THR A 162 11.76 18.31 10.76
N GLY A 163 11.18 19.41 11.24
CA GLY A 163 9.73 19.58 11.34
C GLY A 163 9.12 18.79 12.50
N ASP A 164 7.91 18.25 12.29
CA ASP A 164 7.13 17.60 13.35
C ASP A 164 7.60 16.17 13.71
N LYS A 165 8.57 15.63 12.97
CA LYS A 165 9.11 14.29 13.20
C LYS A 165 10.27 14.34 14.18
N ARG A 166 10.16 13.61 15.27
CA ARG A 166 11.24 13.38 16.24
C ARG A 166 11.88 12.01 15.99
N GLY A 167 13.20 11.98 15.79
CA GLY A 167 13.95 10.73 15.70
C GLY A 167 13.92 9.98 17.04
N ARG A 168 13.50 8.71 17.00
CA ARG A 168 13.40 7.82 18.17
C ARG A 168 14.58 6.86 18.25
N GLY A 169 15.05 6.38 17.11
CA GLY A 169 16.16 5.46 17.03
C GLY A 169 16.63 5.25 15.60
N VAL A 170 17.78 4.60 15.47
CA VAL A 170 18.33 4.15 14.20
C VAL A 170 18.54 2.64 14.30
N ARG A 171 17.99 1.90 13.35
CA ARG A 171 18.11 0.46 13.23
C ARG A 171 18.91 0.10 11.99
N VAL A 172 19.89 -0.79 12.14
CA VAL A 172 20.63 -1.37 11.03
C VAL A 172 20.26 -2.82 10.90
N VAL A 173 19.93 -3.22 9.67
CA VAL A 173 19.67 -4.60 9.29
C VAL A 173 20.69 -4.99 8.24
N GLU A 174 21.52 -5.99 8.56
CA GLU A 174 22.45 -6.61 7.63
C GLU A 174 21.89 -7.95 7.18
N LYS A 175 21.94 -8.20 5.88
CA LYS A 175 21.56 -9.46 5.25
C LYS A 175 22.69 -9.91 4.34
N ILE A 176 22.97 -11.22 4.32
CA ILE A 176 24.12 -11.79 3.59
C ILE A 176 23.72 -12.98 2.73
N VAL A 177 24.58 -13.28 1.77
CA VAL A 177 24.69 -14.60 1.15
C VAL A 177 25.93 -15.28 1.73
N PRO A 178 25.78 -16.36 2.52
CA PRO A 178 26.93 -17.03 3.11
C PRO A 178 27.76 -17.75 2.04
N VAL A 179 28.98 -18.18 2.41
CA VAL A 179 29.99 -18.73 1.48
C VAL A 179 29.79 -20.20 1.11
N ASP A 180 28.73 -20.84 1.61
CA ASP A 180 28.49 -22.28 1.53
C ASP A 180 27.30 -22.68 0.65
N GLY A 181 27.36 -23.90 0.15
CA GLY A 181 26.29 -24.52 -0.63
C GLY A 181 26.42 -24.35 -2.15
N SER A 182 25.35 -24.68 -2.85
CA SER A 182 25.22 -24.48 -4.30
C SER A 182 24.40 -23.23 -4.59
N MET A 183 24.60 -22.69 -5.79
CA MET A 183 23.86 -21.52 -6.25
C MET A 183 23.59 -21.61 -7.74
N PHE A 184 22.36 -21.29 -8.11
CA PHE A 184 21.99 -20.97 -9.48
C PHE A 184 22.23 -19.48 -9.72
N VAL A 185 22.88 -19.12 -10.82
CA VAL A 185 23.11 -17.73 -11.23
C VAL A 185 22.71 -17.53 -12.68
N LYS A 186 22.09 -16.39 -12.94
CA LYS A 186 21.77 -15.89 -14.28
C LYS A 186 22.18 -14.42 -14.38
N GLY A 187 23.03 -14.11 -15.34
CA GLY A 187 23.50 -12.76 -15.59
C GLY A 187 24.01 -12.60 -17.02
N GLN A 188 24.76 -11.53 -17.25
CA GLN A 188 25.46 -11.28 -18.52
C GLN A 188 26.91 -11.69 -18.38
N LEU A 189 27.43 -12.42 -19.37
CA LEU A 189 28.84 -12.78 -19.45
C LEU A 189 29.64 -11.54 -19.91
N VAL A 190 30.47 -10.99 -19.04
CA VAL A 190 31.34 -9.84 -19.29
C VAL A 190 32.74 -10.19 -18.79
N ASN A 191 33.76 -10.09 -19.65
CA ASN A 191 35.15 -10.36 -19.28
C ASN A 191 35.36 -11.72 -18.59
N GLN A 192 34.73 -12.79 -19.10
CA GLN A 192 34.78 -14.14 -18.51
C GLN A 192 34.21 -14.23 -17.08
N ALA A 193 33.34 -13.31 -16.67
CA ALA A 193 32.57 -13.38 -15.44
C ALA A 193 31.09 -13.14 -15.71
N ILE A 194 30.21 -13.81 -14.97
CA ILE A 194 28.78 -13.53 -15.02
C ILE A 194 28.49 -12.37 -14.07
N SER A 195 28.11 -11.24 -14.63
CA SER A 195 27.80 -10.01 -13.90
C SER A 195 26.38 -9.52 -14.18
N LYS A 196 26.01 -8.38 -13.60
CA LYS A 196 24.71 -7.76 -13.81
C LYS A 196 24.51 -7.41 -15.30
N PRO A 197 23.38 -7.80 -15.92
CA PRO A 197 23.10 -7.41 -17.30
C PRO A 197 23.02 -5.90 -17.48
N LYS A 198 23.68 -5.38 -18.52
CA LYS A 198 23.58 -3.98 -18.91
C LYS A 198 22.14 -3.63 -19.26
N GLY A 199 21.60 -2.62 -18.56
CA GLY A 199 20.25 -2.09 -18.80
C GLY A 199 19.47 -1.83 -17.51
N MET A 200 18.50 -0.91 -17.57
CA MET A 200 17.75 -0.43 -16.39
C MET A 200 16.98 -1.53 -15.64
N LEU A 201 16.64 -2.63 -16.32
CA LEU A 201 15.85 -3.74 -15.77
C LEU A 201 16.66 -5.03 -15.58
N GLY A 202 17.98 -4.98 -15.81
CA GLY A 202 18.87 -6.12 -15.63
C GLY A 202 19.29 -6.26 -14.17
N SER A 203 19.02 -7.40 -13.55
CA SER A 203 19.63 -7.82 -12.27
C SER A 203 20.41 -9.11 -12.48
N LEU A 204 21.52 -9.26 -11.76
CA LEU A 204 22.17 -10.55 -11.59
C LEU A 204 21.26 -11.38 -10.69
N LEU A 205 20.53 -12.33 -11.27
CA LEU A 205 19.59 -13.16 -10.52
C LEU A 205 20.35 -14.37 -9.96
N ALA A 206 20.21 -14.62 -8.67
CA ALA A 206 20.80 -15.79 -8.04
C ALA A 206 19.83 -16.48 -7.07
N SER A 207 20.04 -17.78 -6.83
CA SER A 207 19.28 -18.54 -5.84
C SER A 207 20.09 -19.68 -5.25
N ARG A 208 20.05 -19.78 -3.92
CA ARG A 208 20.64 -20.87 -3.15
C ARG A 208 19.83 -22.16 -3.17
N LYS A 209 18.58 -22.11 -3.64
CA LYS A 209 17.68 -23.28 -3.75
C LYS A 209 17.82 -24.01 -5.09
N GLY A 210 18.65 -23.50 -6.00
CA GLY A 210 18.83 -24.02 -7.36
C GLY A 210 17.73 -23.57 -8.34
N ARG A 211 17.91 -23.93 -9.62
CA ARG A 211 17.03 -23.51 -10.72
C ARG A 211 15.63 -24.09 -10.61
N ALA A 212 15.54 -25.38 -10.31
CA ALA A 212 14.26 -26.09 -10.27
C ALA A 212 13.35 -25.54 -9.17
N ALA A 213 13.90 -25.25 -7.99
CA ALA A 213 13.15 -24.66 -6.88
C ALA A 213 12.68 -23.23 -7.20
N LEU A 214 13.51 -22.41 -7.86
CA LEU A 214 13.09 -21.09 -8.34
C LEU A 214 11.92 -21.18 -9.30
N LEU A 215 12.03 -22.02 -10.34
CA LEU A 215 10.96 -22.20 -11.31
C LEU A 215 9.69 -22.75 -10.67
N GLY A 216 9.83 -23.70 -9.72
CA GLY A 216 8.72 -24.25 -8.95
C GLY A 216 8.02 -23.19 -8.10
N ALA A 217 8.77 -22.37 -7.38
CA ALA A 217 8.22 -21.27 -6.56
C ALA A 217 7.56 -20.19 -7.42
N THR A 218 8.19 -19.77 -8.52
CA THR A 218 7.61 -18.79 -9.45
C THR A 218 6.34 -19.33 -10.12
N LYS A 219 6.33 -20.59 -10.57
CA LYS A 219 5.13 -21.23 -11.13
C LYS A 219 4.01 -21.34 -10.11
N ARG A 220 4.31 -21.74 -8.87
CA ARG A 220 3.34 -21.84 -7.78
C ARG A 220 2.75 -20.47 -7.44
N ASN A 221 3.58 -19.44 -7.31
CA ASN A 221 3.11 -18.08 -7.00
C ASN A 221 2.28 -17.48 -8.14
N ALA A 222 2.68 -17.72 -9.39
CA ALA A 222 1.89 -17.32 -10.55
C ALA A 222 0.52 -18.02 -10.55
N MET A 223 0.49 -19.34 -10.30
CA MET A 223 -0.75 -20.12 -10.23
C MET A 223 -1.67 -19.64 -9.10
N ILE A 224 -1.13 -19.39 -7.90
CA ILE A 224 -1.91 -18.82 -6.78
C ILE A 224 -2.48 -17.45 -7.16
N GLY A 225 -1.68 -16.56 -7.75
CA GLY A 225 -2.14 -15.24 -8.19
C GLY A 225 -3.27 -15.31 -9.22
N PHE A 226 -3.16 -16.21 -10.21
CA PHE A 226 -4.21 -16.41 -11.21
C PHE A 226 -5.48 -17.04 -10.63
N ILE A 227 -5.36 -18.06 -9.76
CA ILE A 227 -6.51 -18.72 -9.13
C ILE A 227 -7.22 -17.76 -8.17
N ALA A 228 -6.48 -17.12 -7.26
CA ALA A 228 -7.05 -16.16 -6.31
C ALA A 228 -7.69 -14.98 -7.05
N GLY A 229 -7.04 -14.48 -8.10
CA GLY A 229 -7.60 -13.49 -9.00
C GLY A 229 -8.92 -13.93 -9.64
N ALA A 230 -8.95 -15.10 -10.29
CA ALA A 230 -10.16 -15.60 -10.95
C ALA A 230 -11.31 -15.87 -9.97
N VAL A 231 -11.02 -16.50 -8.82
CA VAL A 231 -12.02 -16.83 -7.79
C VAL A 231 -12.61 -15.58 -7.14
N ALA A 232 -11.82 -14.51 -6.96
CA ALA A 232 -12.33 -13.25 -6.43
C ALA A 232 -13.06 -12.41 -7.49
N PHE A 233 -12.63 -12.48 -8.75
CA PHE A 233 -13.17 -11.64 -9.83
C PHE A 233 -14.62 -12.00 -10.18
N VAL A 234 -14.96 -13.29 -10.33
CA VAL A 234 -16.31 -13.74 -10.71
C VAL A 234 -17.41 -13.28 -9.73
N PRO A 235 -17.33 -13.56 -8.41
CA PRO A 235 -18.32 -13.08 -7.45
C PRO A 235 -18.22 -11.57 -7.24
N GLY A 236 -17.02 -10.98 -7.30
CA GLY A 236 -16.83 -9.53 -7.20
C GLY A 236 -17.58 -8.79 -8.32
N LEU A 237 -17.48 -9.27 -9.56
CA LEU A 237 -18.18 -8.70 -10.70
C LEU A 237 -19.70 -8.84 -10.55
N GLY A 238 -20.17 -10.03 -10.15
CA GLY A 238 -21.59 -10.26 -9.87
C GLY A 238 -22.14 -9.34 -8.78
N LEU A 239 -21.44 -9.19 -7.66
CA LEU A 239 -21.80 -8.25 -6.59
C LEU A 239 -21.68 -6.79 -7.02
N SER A 240 -20.77 -6.44 -7.92
CA SER A 240 -20.63 -5.05 -8.39
C SER A 240 -21.76 -4.62 -9.34
N ILE A 241 -22.30 -5.55 -10.13
CA ILE A 241 -23.35 -5.28 -11.13
C ILE A 241 -24.74 -5.45 -10.50
N PHE A 242 -24.94 -6.48 -9.69
CA PHE A 242 -26.27 -6.91 -9.23
C PHE A 242 -26.53 -6.68 -7.74
N ALA A 243 -25.55 -6.26 -6.94
CA ALA A 243 -25.89 -5.85 -5.59
C ALA A 243 -26.58 -4.49 -5.67
N ASP A 244 -27.80 -4.41 -5.15
CA ASP A 244 -28.43 -3.13 -4.92
C ASP A 244 -27.45 -2.23 -4.17
N PRO A 245 -27.34 -0.94 -4.56
CA PRO A 245 -26.61 0.02 -3.76
C PRO A 245 -27.12 -0.15 -2.34
N PRO A 246 -26.23 -0.29 -1.33
CA PRO A 246 -26.67 -0.49 0.03
C PRO A 246 -27.76 0.54 0.31
N ALA A 247 -28.99 0.07 0.60
CA ALA A 247 -30.01 0.94 1.15
C ALA A 247 -29.32 1.69 2.29
N PRO A 248 -29.34 3.03 2.31
CA PRO A 248 -28.49 3.84 3.18
C PRO A 248 -28.78 3.49 4.64
N SER A 249 -28.06 2.50 5.15
CA SER A 249 -28.22 1.92 6.48
C SER A 249 -26.86 1.36 6.89
N ALA A 250 -25.91 2.27 7.09
CA ALA A 250 -24.58 2.03 7.65
C ALA A 250 -23.91 3.37 8.02
N PRO A 251 -23.08 3.41 9.07
CA PRO A 251 -22.49 4.62 9.65
C PRO A 251 -21.77 5.48 8.61
N GLY A 252 -22.16 6.76 8.51
CA GLY A 252 -21.69 7.69 7.48
C GLY A 252 -22.66 7.90 6.31
N VAL A 253 -23.86 7.30 6.33
CA VAL A 253 -25.01 7.95 5.67
C VAL A 253 -25.12 9.32 6.32
N SER A 254 -25.02 10.38 5.52
CA SER A 254 -25.37 11.72 5.94
C SER A 254 -26.83 11.70 6.41
N ALA A 255 -27.07 11.40 7.70
CA ALA A 255 -28.35 11.52 8.40
C ALA A 255 -28.80 13.00 8.50
N CYS A 256 -28.23 13.82 7.63
CA CYS A 256 -28.28 15.26 7.59
C CYS A 256 -29.17 15.75 6.45
N ASN A 257 -30.03 14.90 5.88
CA ASN A 257 -31.19 15.38 5.14
C ASN A 257 -32.32 15.58 6.15
N ILE A 258 -32.29 16.73 6.84
CA ILE A 258 -33.27 17.04 7.89
C ILE A 258 -34.53 17.57 7.20
N ALA A 259 -35.67 16.92 7.43
CA ALA A 259 -36.98 17.43 7.03
C ALA A 259 -37.74 17.81 8.31
N ASP A 260 -37.91 19.11 8.53
CA ASP A 260 -38.51 19.74 9.71
C ASP A 260 -37.75 19.52 11.04
N GLU A 261 -37.59 18.29 11.49
CA GLU A 261 -36.98 17.94 12.77
C GLU A 261 -36.02 16.76 12.62
N SER A 262 -34.94 16.77 13.40
CA SER A 262 -34.06 15.61 13.54
C SER A 262 -34.63 14.62 14.56
N GLN A 263 -34.42 13.32 14.36
CA GLN A 263 -34.79 12.33 15.37
C GLN A 263 -33.90 12.49 16.62
N PRO A 264 -34.47 12.60 17.84
CA PRO A 264 -33.68 12.82 19.05
C PRO A 264 -32.68 11.71 19.35
N ASP A 265 -33.00 10.47 18.96
CA ASP A 265 -32.17 9.28 19.11
C ASP A 265 -31.16 9.09 17.97
N GLN A 266 -31.25 9.92 16.92
CA GLN A 266 -30.41 9.85 15.73
C GLN A 266 -30.04 11.27 15.26
N PRO A 267 -29.21 12.02 16.02
CA PRO A 267 -28.71 13.33 15.59
C PRO A 267 -27.97 13.21 14.26
N CYS A 268 -27.98 14.30 13.47
CA CYS A 268 -27.14 14.39 12.28
C CYS A 268 -25.67 14.50 12.73
N THR A 269 -24.89 13.45 12.47
CA THR A 269 -23.46 13.43 12.79
C THR A 269 -22.61 13.68 11.55
N GLY A 270 -21.51 14.41 11.70
CA GLY A 270 -20.54 14.60 10.62
C GLY A 270 -19.16 15.03 11.12
N ARG A 271 -18.32 15.50 10.19
CA ARG A 271 -16.98 16.01 10.48
C ARG A 271 -16.68 17.30 9.72
N ILE A 272 -16.11 18.27 10.42
CA ILE A 272 -15.62 19.54 9.87
C ILE A 272 -14.10 19.45 9.76
N THR A 273 -13.58 19.45 8.52
CA THR A 273 -12.14 19.31 8.23
C THR A 273 -11.50 20.56 7.64
N SER A 274 -12.30 21.60 7.35
CA SER A 274 -11.85 22.87 6.77
C SER A 274 -12.57 24.05 7.42
N ASP A 275 -12.07 25.25 7.17
CA ASP A 275 -12.66 26.51 7.66
C ASP A 275 -14.01 26.84 7.00
N ASP A 276 -14.28 26.25 5.83
CA ASP A 276 -15.54 26.41 5.10
C ASP A 276 -16.72 25.72 5.81
N GLY A 277 -16.43 24.83 6.76
CA GLY A 277 -17.44 24.10 7.51
C GLY A 277 -17.96 22.85 6.80
N TYR A 278 -19.18 22.46 7.17
CA TYR A 278 -19.92 21.34 6.63
C TYR A 278 -21.37 21.79 6.38
N ASP A 279 -21.83 21.65 5.13
CA ASP A 279 -23.17 22.03 4.73
C ASP A 279 -24.17 20.89 4.95
N VAL A 280 -25.18 21.16 5.76
CA VAL A 280 -26.28 20.24 6.06
C VAL A 280 -27.55 20.72 5.36
N PRO A 281 -28.10 19.96 4.40
CA PRO A 281 -29.36 20.32 3.76
C PRO A 281 -30.54 20.20 4.75
N PHE A 282 -31.36 21.25 4.80
CA PHE A 282 -32.50 21.34 5.71
C PHE A 282 -33.76 21.75 4.93
N THR A 283 -34.80 20.92 4.96
CA THR A 283 -36.09 21.20 4.31
C THR A 283 -37.14 21.48 5.36
N VAL A 284 -37.79 22.65 5.27
CA VAL A 284 -38.92 23.01 6.11
C VAL A 284 -40.19 22.81 5.30
N THR A 285 -41.10 21.96 5.76
CA THR A 285 -42.40 21.72 5.10
C THR A 285 -43.52 22.55 5.71
N GLN A 286 -43.40 22.95 6.97
CA GLN A 286 -44.38 23.78 7.68
C GLN A 286 -43.69 24.97 8.35
N ALA A 287 -44.32 26.14 8.26
CA ALA A 287 -43.81 27.34 8.91
C ALA A 287 -43.76 27.18 10.43
N GLY A 288 -42.71 27.67 11.07
CA GLY A 288 -42.58 27.60 12.53
C GLY A 288 -41.25 28.15 13.03
N THR A 289 -41.11 28.12 14.36
CA THR A 289 -39.87 28.45 15.07
C THR A 289 -39.07 27.17 15.26
N PHE A 290 -37.81 27.19 14.83
CA PHE A 290 -36.89 26.05 14.90
C PHE A 290 -35.69 26.39 15.78
N GLU A 291 -35.32 25.46 16.66
CA GLU A 291 -34.12 25.47 17.48
C GLU A 291 -33.10 24.51 16.85
N VAL A 292 -31.96 25.06 16.43
CA VAL A 292 -30.87 24.33 15.78
C VAL A 292 -29.69 24.29 16.74
N ASN A 293 -29.36 23.12 17.25
CA ASN A 293 -28.31 22.89 18.24
C ASN A 293 -27.18 22.03 17.65
N ALA A 294 -25.96 22.53 17.68
CA ALA A 294 -24.76 21.84 17.20
C ALA A 294 -23.71 21.74 18.32
N HIS A 295 -23.28 20.53 18.64
CA HIS A 295 -22.30 20.30 19.70
C HIS A 295 -21.32 19.18 19.33
N ALA A 296 -20.20 19.10 20.06
CA ALA A 296 -19.26 17.99 19.93
C ALA A 296 -19.84 16.73 20.60
N PRO A 297 -19.64 15.52 20.03
CA PRO A 297 -20.01 14.27 20.68
C PRO A 297 -19.39 14.15 22.08
N ALA A 298 -20.08 13.46 22.99
CA ALA A 298 -19.58 13.23 24.33
C ALA A 298 -18.22 12.50 24.33
N GLY A 299 -17.32 12.89 25.24
CA GLY A 299 -16.01 12.24 25.43
C GLY A 299 -14.87 12.80 24.57
N LYS A 300 -15.12 13.84 23.75
CA LYS A 300 -14.06 14.55 23.03
C LYS A 300 -13.27 15.46 23.97
N LYS A 301 -11.94 15.37 23.92
CA LYS A 301 -11.07 16.16 24.81
C LYS A 301 -10.96 17.62 24.36
N ILE A 302 -11.07 17.82 23.05
CA ILE A 302 -11.05 19.14 22.44
C ILE A 302 -12.39 19.28 21.71
N PRO A 303 -13.40 19.90 22.34
CA PRO A 303 -14.72 20.02 21.74
C PRO A 303 -14.69 21.02 20.57
N LEU A 304 -15.54 20.76 19.59
CA LEU A 304 -15.91 21.72 18.54
C LEU A 304 -16.60 22.94 19.17
N LEU A 305 -16.18 24.14 18.82
CA LEU A 305 -16.93 25.37 19.11
C LEU A 305 -17.83 25.68 17.92
N ALA A 306 -18.99 25.04 17.85
CA ALA A 306 -19.80 25.06 16.63
C ALA A 306 -20.34 26.48 16.35
N LYS A 307 -20.10 26.98 15.14
CA LYS A 307 -20.77 28.16 14.58
C LYS A 307 -21.77 27.73 13.52
N ILE A 308 -22.98 28.25 13.62
CA ILE A 308 -24.12 27.89 12.79
C ILE A 308 -24.45 29.08 11.87
N ASN A 309 -24.52 28.82 10.57
CA ASN A 309 -25.09 29.76 9.60
C ASN A 309 -26.23 29.07 8.85
N ILE A 310 -27.39 29.71 8.79
CA ILE A 310 -28.57 29.18 8.10
C ILE A 310 -28.85 30.07 6.91
N LYS A 311 -28.81 29.50 5.71
CA LYS A 311 -29.10 30.21 4.45
C LYS A 311 -30.32 29.60 3.76
N ALA A 312 -31.17 30.44 3.19
CA ALA A 312 -32.21 30.01 2.28
C ALA A 312 -31.63 29.56 0.92
N GLU A 313 -32.45 28.93 0.08
CA GLU A 313 -32.06 28.44 -1.27
C GLU A 313 -31.54 29.55 -2.19
N ASP A 314 -31.95 30.81 -1.99
CA ASP A 314 -31.47 31.99 -2.72
C ASP A 314 -30.13 32.53 -2.18
N GLY A 315 -29.59 31.93 -1.11
CA GLY A 315 -28.36 32.35 -0.44
C GLY A 315 -28.56 33.41 0.65
N THR A 316 -29.78 33.89 0.88
CA THR A 316 -30.10 34.87 1.93
C THR A 316 -29.85 34.25 3.31
N ALA A 317 -29.03 34.91 4.13
CA ALA A 317 -28.77 34.48 5.50
C ALA A 317 -29.99 34.75 6.40
N VAL A 318 -30.47 33.71 7.07
CA VAL A 318 -31.59 33.77 8.04
C VAL A 318 -31.06 33.79 9.48
N ALA A 319 -29.92 33.14 9.72
CA ALA A 319 -29.09 33.28 10.91
C ALA A 319 -27.62 33.20 10.52
N SER A 320 -26.76 33.95 11.21
CA SER A 320 -25.33 34.02 10.91
C SER A 320 -24.52 34.13 12.19
N ASP A 321 -23.42 33.38 12.26
CA ASP A 321 -22.45 33.40 13.37
C ASP A 321 -23.04 33.06 14.75
N GLU A 322 -24.12 32.27 14.79
CA GLU A 322 -24.70 31.77 16.03
C GLU A 322 -23.79 30.70 16.64
N LEU A 323 -23.55 30.77 17.95
CA LEU A 323 -22.64 29.88 18.66
C LEU A 323 -23.43 28.76 19.34
N GLU A 324 -23.17 27.51 18.95
CA GLU A 324 -23.75 26.25 19.48
C GLU A 324 -25.27 26.08 19.31
N SER A 325 -26.07 27.16 19.33
CA SER A 325 -27.52 27.14 19.19
C SER A 325 -28.04 28.34 18.40
N ALA A 326 -29.07 28.14 17.57
CA ALA A 326 -29.78 29.19 16.85
C ALA A 326 -31.30 28.97 16.94
N THR A 327 -32.07 30.01 17.24
CA THR A 327 -33.54 29.99 17.17
C THR A 327 -34.01 30.85 16.00
N VAL A 328 -34.70 30.27 15.03
CA VAL A 328 -35.11 30.94 13.79
C VAL A 328 -36.54 30.65 13.40
N ASP A 329 -37.26 31.67 12.95
CA ASP A 329 -38.57 31.52 12.33
C ASP A 329 -38.40 31.26 10.83
N LEU A 330 -38.82 30.07 10.38
CA LEU A 330 -38.64 29.64 8.99
C LEU A 330 -39.99 29.42 8.32
N LYS A 331 -40.04 29.73 7.03
CA LYS A 331 -41.16 29.43 6.14
C LYS A 331 -40.90 28.10 5.43
N PRO A 332 -41.92 27.47 4.82
CA PRO A 332 -41.70 26.30 4.00
C PRO A 332 -40.72 26.60 2.86
N GLY A 333 -39.71 25.76 2.70
CA GLY A 333 -38.62 25.98 1.76
C GLY A 333 -37.40 25.11 2.03
N LYS A 334 -36.37 25.28 1.20
CA LYS A 334 -35.07 24.62 1.38
C LYS A 334 -34.07 25.61 1.96
N TYR A 335 -33.27 25.09 2.87
CA TYR A 335 -32.25 25.80 3.61
C TYR A 335 -30.96 24.97 3.65
N THR A 336 -29.85 25.63 3.90
CA THR A 336 -28.55 25.01 4.18
C THR A 336 -28.07 25.49 5.53
N ILE A 337 -27.80 24.54 6.45
CA ILE A 337 -27.17 24.79 7.74
C ILE A 337 -25.67 24.54 7.55
N ASN A 338 -24.87 25.60 7.50
CA ASN A 338 -23.41 25.50 7.46
C ASN A 338 -22.87 25.47 8.90
N LEU A 339 -22.21 24.37 9.26
CA LEU A 339 -21.54 24.18 10.55
C LEU A 339 -20.04 24.36 10.40
N ARG A 340 -19.45 25.29 11.14
CA ARG A 340 -17.99 25.51 11.14
C ARG A 340 -17.45 25.60 12.56
N ASP A 341 -16.13 25.51 12.72
CA ASP A 341 -15.51 25.80 14.02
C ASP A 341 -15.44 27.31 14.26
N GLY A 342 -15.60 27.71 15.52
CA GLY A 342 -15.57 29.10 15.95
C GLY A 342 -14.22 29.77 15.78
N VAL A 343 -13.15 28.97 15.77
CA VAL A 343 -11.75 29.37 15.64
C VAL A 343 -11.26 29.04 14.22
N LYS A 344 -11.06 30.08 13.43
CA LYS A 344 -10.52 29.96 12.08
C LYS A 344 -9.17 29.21 12.08
N GLY A 345 -9.03 28.24 11.19
CA GLY A 345 -7.85 27.39 11.04
C GLY A 345 -7.80 26.19 11.98
N ALA A 346 -8.65 26.12 13.02
CA ALA A 346 -8.61 25.03 13.99
C ALA A 346 -8.96 23.70 13.31
N ALA A 347 -10.07 23.62 12.58
CA ALA A 347 -10.49 22.39 11.91
C ALA A 347 -9.42 21.81 10.97
N ALA A 348 -8.69 22.68 10.26
CA ALA A 348 -7.58 22.28 9.39
C ALA A 348 -6.32 21.84 10.16
N ALA A 349 -6.11 22.34 11.38
CA ALA A 349 -4.97 22.00 12.23
C ALA A 349 -5.11 20.62 12.90
N PHE A 350 -6.33 20.11 13.08
CA PHE A 350 -6.58 18.77 13.65
C PHE A 350 -6.56 17.68 12.58
N LYS A 351 -5.78 16.62 12.81
CA LYS A 351 -5.80 15.47 11.90
C LYS A 351 -7.15 14.76 12.00
N GLY A 352 -7.91 14.85 10.91
CA GLY A 352 -9.25 14.28 10.79
C GLY A 352 -10.39 15.23 11.16
N GLY A 353 -10.11 16.49 11.52
CA GLY A 353 -11.12 17.50 11.83
C GLY A 353 -11.84 17.29 13.16
N PHE A 354 -12.96 17.99 13.32
CA PHE A 354 -13.86 17.91 14.47
C PHE A 354 -15.13 17.14 14.13
N SER A 355 -15.53 16.20 14.98
CA SER A 355 -16.86 15.60 14.92
C SER A 355 -17.93 16.54 15.50
N PHE A 356 -19.14 16.46 14.95
CA PHE A 356 -20.32 17.20 15.44
C PHE A 356 -21.54 16.30 15.53
N GLU A 357 -22.47 16.69 16.40
CA GLU A 357 -23.86 16.25 16.50
C GLU A 357 -24.77 17.45 16.31
N LEU A 358 -25.66 17.38 15.32
CA LEU A 358 -26.64 18.41 14.98
C LEU A 358 -28.05 17.91 15.29
N LEU A 359 -28.78 18.70 16.09
CA LEU A 359 -30.17 18.49 16.44
C LEU A 359 -30.99 19.71 15.99
N VAL A 360 -32.09 19.45 15.27
CA VAL A 360 -33.07 20.47 14.85
C VAL A 360 -34.41 20.10 15.46
N LYS A 361 -34.99 21.01 16.23
CA LYS A 361 -36.27 20.82 16.92
C LYS A 361 -37.20 21.97 16.59
N ARG A 362 -38.45 21.70 16.22
CA ARG A 362 -39.46 22.75 16.12
C ARG A 362 -40.02 23.06 17.51
N THR A 363 -40.04 24.32 17.89
CA THR A 363 -40.50 24.78 19.21
C THR A 363 -41.89 25.41 19.17
N ALA A 364 -42.28 25.99 18.04
CA ALA A 364 -43.62 26.52 17.81
C ALA A 364 -44.06 26.33 16.35
N LEU A 365 -45.34 26.01 16.15
CA LEU A 365 -45.99 26.15 14.85
C LEU A 365 -46.32 27.63 14.66
N ALA A 366 -46.03 28.18 13.47
CA ALA A 366 -46.52 29.51 13.14
C ALA A 366 -48.05 29.43 13.20
N ALA A 367 -48.69 30.21 14.08
CA ALA A 367 -50.14 30.30 14.13
C ALA A 367 -50.60 30.61 12.71
N ASP A 368 -51.42 29.73 12.13
CA ASP A 368 -51.92 29.87 10.76
C ASP A 368 -52.38 31.30 10.58
N ALA A 369 -51.58 32.09 9.85
CA ALA A 369 -51.95 33.43 9.48
C ALA A 369 -53.09 33.26 8.49
N SER A 370 -54.30 33.16 9.02
CA SER A 370 -55.52 32.89 8.28
C SER A 370 -55.68 33.98 7.23
N VAL A 371 -55.27 33.63 6.02
CA VAL A 371 -55.81 34.05 4.72
C VAL A 371 -56.86 35.16 4.85
N ALA A 372 -56.40 36.41 4.90
CA ALA A 372 -57.22 37.56 4.55
C ALA A 372 -57.15 37.69 3.02
N THR A 373 -58.00 36.92 2.33
CA THR A 373 -58.23 37.01 0.88
C THR A 373 -58.93 38.33 0.57
N THR A 374 -58.21 39.29 -0.01
CA THR A 374 -58.84 40.42 -0.71
C THR A 374 -59.15 40.00 -2.14
N SER A 375 -60.43 39.79 -2.42
CA SER A 375 -61.00 39.45 -3.72
C SER A 375 -60.91 40.64 -4.69
N ALA A 376 -60.36 40.45 -5.89
CA ALA A 376 -60.57 41.36 -7.02
C ALA A 376 -60.74 40.61 -8.36
N SER A 377 -61.94 40.82 -8.89
CA SER A 377 -62.62 40.40 -10.13
C SER A 377 -61.83 40.25 -11.44
N VAL A 378 -62.30 39.24 -12.19
CA VAL A 378 -62.10 38.75 -13.57
C VAL A 378 -62.24 39.80 -14.69
N ALA A 379 -61.51 39.59 -15.81
CA ALA A 379 -62.04 39.80 -17.17
C ALA A 379 -61.40 38.83 -18.20
N HIS A 380 -62.28 38.19 -19.00
CA HIS A 380 -62.06 37.21 -20.07
C HIS A 380 -61.39 37.75 -21.34
N SER A 381 -60.76 36.88 -22.14
CA SER A 381 -61.11 36.70 -23.57
C SER A 381 -60.53 35.41 -24.19
N SER A 382 -61.37 34.77 -24.99
CA SER A 382 -61.24 33.47 -25.66
C SER A 382 -61.00 33.62 -27.16
N VAL A 383 -60.11 32.82 -27.77
CA VAL A 383 -60.19 32.41 -29.20
C VAL A 383 -59.51 31.05 -29.40
N ALA A 384 -60.17 30.16 -30.16
CA ALA A 384 -59.67 28.92 -30.77
C ALA A 384 -60.30 28.82 -32.19
N PRO A 385 -60.02 27.81 -33.06
CA PRO A 385 -58.82 27.00 -33.32
C PRO A 385 -58.48 26.92 -34.84
N ALA A 386 -57.37 26.26 -35.21
CA ALA A 386 -57.19 25.71 -36.57
C ALA A 386 -56.43 24.37 -36.54
N ALA A 387 -56.95 23.40 -37.28
CA ALA A 387 -56.51 22.01 -37.39
C ALA A 387 -55.72 21.77 -38.69
N VAL A 388 -54.73 20.87 -38.69
CA VAL A 388 -54.31 20.10 -39.88
C VAL A 388 -53.80 18.71 -39.46
N ALA A 389 -54.23 17.72 -40.23
CA ALA A 389 -54.05 16.28 -40.09
C ALA A 389 -52.73 15.73 -40.67
N ALA A 390 -52.29 14.54 -40.21
CA ALA A 390 -51.55 13.58 -41.04
C ALA A 390 -51.69 12.14 -40.51
N LYS A 391 -51.80 11.20 -41.47
CA LYS A 391 -52.11 9.75 -41.36
C LYS A 391 -50.87 8.86 -41.10
N PRO A 392 -51.07 7.55 -40.81
CA PRO A 392 -50.01 6.58 -40.49
C PRO A 392 -49.62 5.66 -41.67
N ILE A 393 -48.41 5.08 -41.61
CA ILE A 393 -47.96 3.95 -42.46
C ILE A 393 -47.28 2.86 -41.60
N ALA A 394 -47.49 1.62 -42.01
CA ALA A 394 -47.29 0.36 -41.31
C ALA A 394 -45.95 -0.36 -41.58
N LYS A 395 -45.75 -1.42 -40.77
CA LYS A 395 -45.15 -2.75 -41.08
C LYS A 395 -43.65 -2.87 -41.40
N GLY A 396 -42.99 -3.75 -40.62
CA GLY A 396 -41.75 -4.44 -41.02
C GLY A 396 -41.40 -5.54 -40.01
N ALA A 397 -41.41 -6.79 -40.46
CA ALA A 397 -41.12 -8.02 -39.71
C ALA A 397 -39.66 -8.46 -39.87
N ALA A 398 -39.09 -9.16 -38.88
CA ALA A 398 -37.98 -10.11 -39.01
C ALA A 398 -37.86 -10.92 -37.71
N SER A 399 -38.23 -12.21 -37.72
CA SER A 399 -37.35 -13.38 -37.97
C SER A 399 -36.42 -13.71 -36.82
N GLY A 400 -36.70 -14.84 -36.18
CA GLY A 400 -35.95 -15.40 -35.06
C GLY A 400 -34.67 -16.11 -35.44
N VAL A 401 -33.84 -16.36 -34.42
CA VAL A 401 -32.66 -17.22 -34.46
C VAL A 401 -32.56 -17.98 -33.13
N LYS A 402 -32.56 -19.32 -33.23
CA LYS A 402 -32.17 -20.29 -32.18
C LYS A 402 -30.65 -20.28 -31.97
N PRO A 403 -30.18 -20.71 -30.78
CA PRO A 403 -29.30 -21.89 -30.76
C PRO A 403 -29.67 -22.83 -29.59
N ASN A 404 -29.98 -24.10 -29.84
CA ASN A 404 -29.04 -25.24 -29.92
C ASN A 404 -28.18 -25.43 -28.66
N GLY A 405 -28.57 -26.44 -27.88
CA GLY A 405 -27.86 -26.91 -26.72
C GLY A 405 -26.61 -27.73 -27.04
N ILE A 406 -25.75 -27.84 -26.04
CA ILE A 406 -24.66 -28.82 -25.99
C ILE A 406 -24.71 -29.47 -24.61
N ALA A 407 -24.66 -30.80 -24.67
CA ALA A 407 -24.83 -31.75 -23.60
C ALA A 407 -23.71 -31.68 -22.55
N ALA A 408 -24.12 -31.95 -21.31
CA ALA A 408 -23.25 -32.31 -20.21
C ALA A 408 -22.51 -33.62 -20.52
N ASN A 409 -21.21 -33.64 -20.26
CA ASN A 409 -20.45 -34.89 -20.17
C ASN A 409 -19.72 -34.92 -18.83
N ALA A 410 -20.05 -35.94 -18.04
CA ALA A 410 -19.60 -36.15 -16.69
C ALA A 410 -18.13 -36.60 -16.66
N SER A 411 -17.39 -36.02 -15.72
CA SER A 411 -16.01 -36.37 -15.37
C SER A 411 -16.00 -37.66 -14.53
N ALA A 412 -15.31 -38.69 -15.03
CA ALA A 412 -14.91 -39.87 -14.27
C ALA A 412 -13.53 -39.63 -13.65
N ALA A 413 -13.46 -39.78 -12.32
CA ALA A 413 -12.22 -39.74 -11.54
C ALA A 413 -11.45 -41.07 -11.66
N PRO A 414 -10.10 -41.03 -11.65
CA PRO A 414 -9.31 -42.13 -11.13
C PRO A 414 -8.57 -41.76 -9.84
N SER A 415 -8.74 -42.67 -8.89
CA SER A 415 -8.09 -42.83 -7.59
C SER A 415 -6.57 -42.63 -7.62
N ALA A 416 -6.06 -41.79 -6.72
CA ALA A 416 -4.63 -41.67 -6.43
C ALA A 416 -4.23 -42.71 -5.38
N ALA A 417 -3.40 -43.67 -5.77
CA ALA A 417 -2.69 -44.57 -4.88
C ALA A 417 -1.40 -43.89 -4.37
N ALA A 418 -1.19 -43.92 -3.05
CA ALA A 418 0.01 -43.43 -2.39
C ALA A 418 1.18 -44.42 -2.57
N PRO A 419 2.42 -43.96 -2.81
CA PRO A 419 3.60 -44.79 -2.61
C PRO A 419 4.24 -44.51 -1.24
N ALA A 420 4.68 -45.62 -0.67
CA ALA A 420 5.27 -45.80 0.64
C ALA A 420 6.58 -45.02 0.86
N ALA A 421 6.80 -44.68 2.13
CA ALA A 421 8.06 -44.19 2.66
C ALA A 421 9.14 -45.28 2.62
N PRO A 422 10.41 -44.96 2.26
CA PRO A 422 11.53 -45.82 2.58
C PRO A 422 12.15 -45.47 3.92
N ALA A 423 12.56 -46.55 4.58
CA ALA A 423 13.09 -46.66 5.91
C ALA A 423 14.39 -45.88 6.16
N ALA A 424 14.54 -45.47 7.41
CA ALA A 424 15.78 -45.03 8.02
C ALA A 424 16.83 -46.15 7.99
N SER A 425 18.06 -45.80 7.61
CA SER A 425 19.24 -46.59 7.93
C SER A 425 20.24 -45.71 8.68
N SER A 426 20.87 -46.39 9.63
CA SER A 426 21.64 -45.95 10.78
C SER A 426 23.14 -45.89 10.49
N ALA A 427 23.86 -45.32 11.46
CA ALA A 427 25.32 -45.36 11.67
C ALA A 427 26.14 -44.52 10.66
N SER A 428 27.27 -43.89 11.02
CA SER A 428 28.23 -44.19 12.06
C SER A 428 29.00 -42.93 12.46
N SER A 429 29.22 -42.80 13.75
CA SER A 429 30.24 -42.03 14.43
C SER A 429 31.66 -42.20 13.85
N ALA A 430 32.39 -41.11 13.65
CA ALA A 430 33.85 -41.10 13.68
C ALA A 430 34.39 -39.70 14.06
N LYS A 431 34.98 -39.66 15.26
CA LYS A 431 35.83 -38.60 15.84
C LYS A 431 37.22 -38.66 15.20
N PRO A 432 37.88 -37.53 14.91
CA PRO A 432 39.17 -37.28 15.57
C PRO A 432 39.35 -35.79 15.93
N ALA A 433 39.71 -35.49 17.18
CA ALA A 433 41.08 -35.34 17.67
C ALA A 433 41.56 -33.88 17.55
N ALA A 434 41.71 -33.27 18.71
CA ALA A 434 42.29 -31.96 18.94
C ALA A 434 43.76 -31.93 18.51
N SER A 435 44.19 -30.82 17.92
CA SER A 435 45.59 -30.43 17.92
C SER A 435 45.65 -28.95 18.29
N ALA A 436 46.23 -28.69 19.45
CA ALA A 436 46.55 -27.37 19.96
C ALA A 436 47.74 -26.80 19.19
N SER A 437 47.64 -25.53 18.76
CA SER A 437 48.81 -24.69 18.55
C SER A 437 48.45 -23.21 18.77
N SER A 438 49.10 -22.64 19.76
CA SER A 438 49.34 -21.21 19.99
C SER A 438 50.82 -21.12 20.40
N PRO A 439 51.48 -19.94 20.38
CA PRO A 439 51.06 -18.64 19.88
C PRO A 439 52.11 -17.97 18.96
N ALA A 440 51.71 -16.95 18.17
CA ALA A 440 52.66 -16.00 17.60
C ALA A 440 52.15 -14.57 17.77
N LYS A 441 52.84 -13.85 18.66
CA LYS A 441 52.72 -12.42 18.95
C LYS A 441 53.38 -11.61 17.82
N PRO A 442 52.70 -10.63 17.19
CA PRO A 442 53.39 -9.63 16.39
C PRO A 442 53.63 -8.35 17.20
N ALA A 443 54.78 -7.75 16.90
CA ALA A 443 55.39 -6.61 17.53
C ALA A 443 54.60 -5.31 17.34
N ALA A 444 54.74 -4.44 18.34
CA ALA A 444 54.39 -3.04 18.28
C ALA A 444 55.21 -2.34 17.18
N SER A 445 54.53 -1.66 16.25
CA SER A 445 55.17 -0.68 15.36
C SER A 445 54.81 0.74 15.82
N ALA A 446 55.83 1.58 15.81
CA ALA A 446 55.85 2.90 16.41
C ALA A 446 55.00 3.92 15.65
N SER A 447 54.31 4.76 16.41
CA SER A 447 53.65 5.99 15.94
C SER A 447 54.66 6.94 15.31
N ALA A 448 54.44 7.28 14.04
CA ALA A 448 55.04 8.42 13.38
C ALA A 448 54.24 9.70 13.71
N LYS A 449 54.99 10.70 14.16
CA LYS A 449 54.60 12.07 14.52
C LYS A 449 54.18 12.88 13.27
N PRO A 450 53.06 13.63 13.27
CA PRO A 450 52.76 14.57 12.19
C PRO A 450 53.58 15.89 12.32
N PRO A 451 54.02 16.49 11.20
CA PRO A 451 54.73 17.77 11.22
C PRO A 451 53.78 18.95 11.46
N ALA A 452 54.25 19.87 12.28
CA ALA A 452 53.66 21.18 12.54
C ALA A 452 53.56 22.00 11.25
N SER A 453 52.35 22.43 10.90
CA SER A 453 52.10 23.47 9.91
C SER A 453 52.23 24.84 10.57
N ALA A 454 53.16 25.62 10.04
CA ALA A 454 53.50 26.96 10.47
C ALA A 454 52.45 27.99 10.05
N ALA A 455 52.14 28.88 10.99
CA ALA A 455 51.48 30.14 10.73
C ALA A 455 52.34 31.05 9.83
N LYS A 456 51.70 31.75 8.88
CA LYS A 456 52.16 33.06 8.42
C LYS A 456 51.02 33.83 7.73
N LYS A 457 50.73 34.98 8.35
CA LYS A 457 50.22 36.28 7.87
C LYS A 457 49.03 36.32 6.93
#